data_AF-W4ITZ1-F1
#
_entry.id   AF-W4ITZ1-F1
#
_cell.length_a   1.000
_cell.length_b   1.000
_cell.length_c   1.000
_cell.angle_alpha   90.00
_cell.angle_beta   90.00
_cell.angle_gamma   90.00
#
_symmetry.space_group_name_H-M   'P 1'
#
loop_
_entity.id
_entity.type
_entity.pdbx_description
1 polymer ?
#
loop_
_entity_poly.entity_id
_entity_poly.type
_entity_poly.pdbx_seq_one_letter_code
_entity_poly.pdbx_strand_id
1 'polypeptide(L)'
;MNLFSPVIFPLLIFLLSYNGSYANYNIKTIKLIFESRDKESSKVISLYGEKDSFVCRSENNEYIRIQDDKTIINNLNIYGIIHTNDLLYFEKEQWKLYYMETFDVKNESWTPSEYSTCGNSPDTFLGGPCKFAATEAYNKIKNLPKHKELKIKLRIHFFDLWEDDSLFLQVDNKTIWTRKEK
;
A
#
# COMPACT_ATOMS: atom_id res chain seq x y z
N MET A 1 4.40 6.02 -85.76
CA MET A 1 3.50 4.88 -85.50
C MET A 1 4.19 4.02 -84.45
N ASN A 2 3.74 3.75 -83.23
CA ASN A 2 2.53 4.00 -82.44
C ASN A 2 3.03 4.09 -80.97
N LEU A 3 2.67 5.10 -80.17
CA LEU A 3 1.65 5.03 -79.10
C LEU A 3 1.56 3.68 -78.39
N PHE A 4 1.92 3.61 -77.10
CA PHE A 4 1.06 3.24 -75.96
C PHE A 4 1.85 3.24 -74.62
N SER A 5 1.31 3.99 -73.66
CA SER A 5 1.48 3.90 -72.20
C SER A 5 0.10 3.43 -71.64
N PRO A 6 -0.18 3.13 -70.34
CA PRO A 6 0.62 3.08 -69.10
C PRO A 6 0.32 1.83 -68.18
N VAL A 7 0.83 1.91 -66.94
CA VAL A 7 0.25 1.50 -65.63
C VAL A 7 0.74 0.19 -64.92
N ILE A 8 1.08 0.41 -63.64
CA ILE A 8 0.94 -0.44 -62.42
C ILE A 8 2.22 -1.08 -61.84
N PHE A 9 2.74 -0.36 -60.85
CA PHE A 9 3.55 -0.79 -59.70
C PHE A 9 2.82 -1.88 -58.89
N PRO A 10 3.50 -2.90 -58.34
CA PRO A 10 3.59 -2.90 -56.88
C PRO A 10 4.92 -3.40 -56.30
N LEU A 11 5.33 -2.75 -55.21
CA LEU A 11 5.79 -3.35 -53.95
C LEU A 11 6.56 -4.69 -54.01
N LEU A 12 7.82 -4.71 -53.58
CA LEU A 12 8.24 -5.32 -52.31
C LEU A 12 9.78 -5.32 -52.18
N ILE A 13 10.23 -4.80 -51.03
CA ILE A 13 11.39 -5.26 -50.24
C ILE A 13 12.76 -5.15 -50.91
N PHE A 14 13.51 -4.10 -50.55
CA PHE A 14 14.78 -4.24 -49.83
C PHE A 14 15.22 -2.84 -49.37
N LEU A 15 14.50 -2.28 -48.39
CA LEU A 15 15.04 -1.22 -47.53
C LEU A 15 15.40 -1.90 -46.22
N LEU A 16 16.70 -2.18 -46.06
CA LEU A 16 17.57 -1.42 -45.17
C LEU A 16 17.31 -1.75 -43.70
N SER A 17 18.28 -2.50 -43.15
CA SER A 17 18.81 -2.36 -41.79
C SER A 17 17.79 -2.04 -40.70
N TYR A 18 17.42 -3.09 -39.98
CA TYR A 18 16.80 -3.04 -38.66
C TYR A 18 17.75 -2.36 -37.66
N ASN A 19 17.84 -1.03 -37.71
CA ASN A 19 18.41 -0.23 -36.63
C ASN A 19 17.27 0.07 -35.66
N GLY A 20 17.15 -0.77 -34.62
CA GLY A 20 16.33 -0.45 -33.45
C GLY A 20 16.88 0.81 -32.80
N SER A 21 16.35 1.97 -33.18
CA SER A 21 16.63 3.22 -32.50
C SER A 21 16.06 3.15 -31.09
N TYR A 22 16.95 3.11 -30.10
CA TYR A 22 16.62 3.43 -28.73
C TYR A 22 16.04 4.85 -28.70
N ALA A 23 14.78 4.97 -28.32
CA ALA A 23 14.20 6.28 -28.07
C ALA A 23 14.72 6.77 -26.71
N ASN A 24 15.76 7.60 -26.78
CA ASN A 24 16.24 8.35 -25.64
C ASN A 24 15.30 9.55 -25.45
N TYR A 25 14.18 9.33 -24.77
CA TYR A 25 13.16 10.37 -24.58
C TYR A 25 13.65 11.39 -23.57
N ASN A 26 14.10 12.54 -24.07
CA ASN A 26 14.33 13.72 -23.26
C ASN A 26 13.06 14.58 -23.30
N ILE A 27 12.01 14.16 -22.57
CA ILE A 27 10.73 14.86 -22.56
C ILE A 27 10.87 16.15 -21.73
N LYS A 28 11.12 17.26 -22.41
CA LYS A 28 11.06 18.62 -21.83
C LYS A 28 9.69 19.23 -22.10
N THR A 29 8.65 18.75 -21.44
CA THR A 29 7.30 19.37 -21.49
C THR A 29 6.93 19.89 -20.12
N ILE A 30 6.26 21.05 -20.09
CA ILE A 30 5.71 21.63 -18.86
C ILE A 30 4.50 20.80 -18.41
N LYS A 31 3.73 20.22 -19.35
CA LYS A 31 2.51 19.45 -19.09
C LYS A 31 2.37 18.28 -20.06
N LEU A 32 2.11 17.09 -19.54
CA LEU A 32 1.78 15.88 -20.29
C LEU A 32 0.30 15.57 -20.09
N ILE A 33 -0.46 15.35 -21.17
CA ILE A 33 -1.90 15.11 -21.14
C ILE A 33 -2.19 13.74 -21.75
N PHE A 34 -2.91 12.90 -21.02
CA PHE A 34 -3.41 11.60 -21.46
C PHE A 34 -4.91 11.70 -21.67
N GLU A 35 -5.37 11.45 -22.88
CA GLU A 35 -6.78 11.49 -23.25
C GLU A 35 -7.24 10.10 -23.67
N SER A 36 -8.34 9.62 -23.09
CA SER A 36 -8.99 8.39 -23.59
C SER A 36 -9.63 8.65 -24.95
N ARG A 37 -9.52 7.66 -25.86
CA ARG A 37 -10.11 7.73 -27.21
C ARG A 37 -11.60 7.42 -27.23
N ASP A 38 -12.12 6.86 -26.14
CA ASP A 38 -13.53 6.55 -25.99
C ASP A 38 -14.27 7.73 -25.37
N LYS A 39 -15.34 8.18 -26.04
CA LYS A 39 -16.14 9.35 -25.63
C LYS A 39 -17.02 9.06 -24.42
N GLU A 40 -17.43 7.82 -24.20
CA GLU A 40 -18.28 7.45 -23.05
C GLU A 40 -17.49 7.36 -21.74
N SER A 41 -16.16 7.26 -21.82
CA SER A 41 -15.24 7.13 -20.68
C SER A 41 -14.04 8.08 -20.77
N SER A 42 -14.21 9.24 -21.40
CA SER A 42 -13.13 10.18 -21.64
C SER A 42 -12.57 10.74 -20.32
N LYS A 43 -11.41 10.23 -19.91
CA LYS A 43 -10.63 10.78 -18.80
C LYS A 43 -9.42 11.50 -19.35
N VAL A 44 -9.26 12.73 -18.92
CA VAL A 44 -8.08 13.54 -19.18
C VAL A 44 -7.24 13.58 -17.92
N ILE A 45 -6.03 13.03 -17.99
CA ILE A 45 -5.07 13.08 -16.88
C ILE A 45 -3.90 13.96 -17.30
N SER A 46 -3.57 14.93 -16.46
CA SER A 46 -2.47 15.86 -16.66
C SER A 46 -1.36 15.61 -15.62
N LEU A 47 -0.12 15.52 -16.09
CA LEU A 47 1.10 15.50 -15.26
C LEU A 47 1.90 16.76 -15.57
N TYR A 48 2.19 17.58 -14.57
CA TYR A 48 2.95 18.81 -14.79
C TYR A 48 3.68 19.28 -13.53
N GLY A 49 4.76 20.02 -13.75
CA GLY A 49 5.51 20.70 -12.71
C GLY A 49 5.12 22.18 -12.61
N GLU A 50 4.97 22.66 -11.38
CA GLU A 50 4.98 24.07 -10.99
C GLU A 50 6.28 24.37 -10.24
N LYS A 51 6.54 25.65 -9.92
CA LYS A 51 7.82 26.12 -9.36
C LYS A 51 8.38 25.22 -8.24
N ASP A 52 7.52 24.80 -7.31
CA ASP A 52 7.88 24.03 -6.11
C ASP A 52 6.98 22.78 -5.96
N SER A 53 6.32 22.32 -7.03
CA SER A 53 5.47 21.12 -6.94
C SER A 53 5.34 20.33 -8.24
N PHE A 54 5.09 19.03 -8.12
CA PHE A 54 4.68 18.15 -9.22
C PHE A 54 3.27 17.63 -8.94
N VAL A 55 2.40 17.66 -9.94
CA VAL A 55 0.97 17.33 -9.79
C VAL A 55 0.53 16.35 -10.87
N CYS A 56 -0.22 15.32 -10.46
CA CYS A 56 -1.01 14.45 -11.32
C CYS A 56 -2.50 14.64 -11.00
N ARG A 57 -3.30 15.09 -11.97
CA ARG A 57 -4.72 15.40 -11.76
C ARG A 57 -5.58 15.20 -13.01
N SER A 58 -6.89 15.10 -12.80
CA SER A 58 -7.92 15.36 -13.81
C SER A 58 -8.52 16.77 -13.63
N GLU A 59 -9.55 17.11 -14.39
CA GLU A 59 -10.30 18.36 -14.21
C GLU A 59 -10.92 18.48 -12.81
N ASN A 60 -11.46 17.37 -12.29
CA ASN A 60 -12.25 17.36 -11.06
C ASN A 60 -11.49 16.82 -9.84
N ASN A 61 -10.37 16.12 -10.02
CA ASN A 61 -9.67 15.43 -8.93
C ASN A 61 -8.16 15.53 -9.06
N GLU A 62 -7.48 15.79 -7.95
CA GLU A 62 -6.05 15.60 -7.81
C GLU A 62 -5.76 14.19 -7.32
N TYR A 63 -4.84 13.48 -7.98
CA TYR A 63 -4.47 12.12 -7.63
C TYR A 63 -3.18 12.09 -6.81
N ILE A 64 -2.18 12.88 -7.23
CA ILE A 64 -0.87 12.95 -6.59
C ILE A 64 -0.40 14.40 -6.60
N ARG A 65 0.10 14.87 -5.46
CA ARG A 65 0.88 16.11 -5.36
C ARG A 65 2.13 15.89 -4.54
N ILE A 66 3.24 16.31 -5.12
CA ILE A 66 4.56 16.31 -4.51
C ILE A 66 4.96 17.78 -4.37
N GLN A 67 5.24 18.24 -3.15
CA GLN A 67 5.79 19.58 -2.91
C GLN A 67 7.26 19.46 -2.53
N ASP A 68 8.11 20.22 -3.23
CA ASP A 68 9.56 20.24 -3.04
C ASP A 68 10.00 21.62 -2.56
N ASP A 69 10.77 21.67 -1.46
CA ASP A 69 11.54 22.85 -1.09
C ASP A 69 13.00 22.69 -1.51
N LYS A 70 13.22 22.80 -2.83
CA LYS A 70 14.54 22.85 -3.49
C LYS A 70 15.41 21.59 -3.43
N THR A 71 15.05 20.52 -2.69
CA THR A 71 15.74 19.20 -2.72
C THR A 71 15.06 18.12 -1.87
N ILE A 72 14.09 18.46 -1.02
CA ILE A 72 13.44 17.50 -0.13
C ILE A 72 11.94 17.50 -0.41
N ILE A 73 11.39 16.30 -0.65
CA ILE A 73 9.94 16.13 -0.72
C ILE A 73 9.41 16.27 0.71
N ASN A 74 8.92 17.46 1.04
CA ASN A 74 8.33 17.73 2.35
C ASN A 74 6.93 17.16 2.48
N ASN A 75 6.20 17.00 1.37
CA ASN A 75 4.85 16.50 1.39
C ASN A 75 4.54 15.68 0.13
N LEU A 76 4.04 14.46 0.34
CA LEU A 76 3.47 13.59 -0.68
C LEU A 76 2.01 13.28 -0.30
N ASN A 77 1.06 13.87 -1.02
CA ASN A 77 -0.36 13.55 -0.88
C ASN A 77 -0.77 12.62 -2.01
N ILE A 78 -1.38 11.49 -1.65
CA ILE A 78 -1.95 10.54 -2.61
C ILE A 78 -3.42 10.35 -2.27
N TYR A 79 -4.27 10.73 -3.21
CA TYR A 79 -5.72 10.62 -3.09
C TYR A 79 -6.18 9.37 -3.85
N GLY A 80 -6.26 8.24 -3.13
CA GLY A 80 -6.66 6.95 -3.69
C GLY A 80 -5.89 5.78 -3.09
N ILE A 81 -5.87 4.64 -3.81
CA ILE A 81 -5.16 3.42 -3.41
C ILE A 81 -3.84 3.34 -4.19
N ILE A 82 -2.74 3.09 -3.47
CA ILE A 82 -1.44 2.81 -4.07
C ILE A 82 -1.26 1.29 -4.18
N HIS A 83 -1.17 0.79 -5.42
CA HIS A 83 -0.69 -0.55 -5.68
C HIS A 83 0.81 -0.49 -5.92
N THR A 84 1.61 -0.98 -4.98
CA THR A 84 3.06 -1.07 -5.12
C THR A 84 3.56 -2.43 -4.63
N ASN A 85 4.64 -2.91 -5.25
CA ASN A 85 5.36 -4.08 -4.77
C ASN A 85 6.18 -3.72 -3.53
N ASP A 86 6.91 -2.60 -3.61
CA ASP A 86 7.81 -2.11 -2.56
C ASP A 86 7.52 -0.65 -2.23
N LEU A 87 7.64 -0.30 -0.95
CA LEU A 87 7.61 1.08 -0.47
C LEU A 87 8.93 1.36 0.25
N LEU A 88 9.74 2.22 -0.33
CA LEU A 88 11.00 2.68 0.26
C LEU A 88 10.85 4.13 0.72
N TYR A 89 11.32 4.44 1.93
CA TYR A 89 11.45 5.81 2.43
C TYR A 89 12.92 6.07 2.75
N PHE A 90 13.53 7.06 2.09
CA PHE A 90 14.98 7.26 2.08
C PHE A 90 15.77 5.98 1.78
N GLU A 91 15.36 5.27 0.71
CA GLU A 91 15.97 4.01 0.26
C GLU A 91 15.91 2.86 1.29
N LYS A 92 15.13 3.01 2.37
CA LYS A 92 14.93 1.97 3.38
C LYS A 92 13.57 1.32 3.22
N GLU A 93 13.54 -0.01 3.27
CA GLU A 93 12.31 -0.80 3.31
C GLU A 93 11.42 -0.34 4.47
N GLN A 94 10.13 -0.15 4.17
CA GLN A 94 9.14 0.28 5.15
C GLN A 94 8.35 -0.91 5.70
N TRP A 95 7.95 -0.80 6.97
CA TRP A 95 7.07 -1.78 7.58
C TRP A 95 5.73 -1.83 6.84
N LYS A 96 5.34 -3.03 6.41
CA LYS A 96 4.03 -3.29 5.80
C LYS A 96 3.10 -3.92 6.84
N LEU A 97 1.91 -3.35 7.01
CA LEU A 97 0.87 -3.97 7.82
C LEU A 97 0.37 -5.24 7.10
N TYR A 98 0.53 -6.39 7.74
CA TYR A 98 0.08 -7.67 7.18
C TYR A 98 -1.18 -8.19 7.86
N TYR A 99 -1.26 -8.07 9.18
CA TYR A 99 -2.38 -8.55 9.97
C TYR A 99 -2.75 -7.50 11.01
N MET A 100 -4.06 -7.29 11.19
CA MET A 100 -4.62 -6.40 12.20
C MET A 100 -5.89 -7.04 12.72
N GLU A 101 -6.04 -7.04 14.04
CA GLU A 101 -7.25 -7.48 14.72
C GLU A 101 -7.64 -6.39 15.71
N THR A 102 -8.86 -5.88 15.55
CA THR A 102 -9.43 -4.86 16.43
C THR A 102 -10.47 -5.46 17.38
N PHE A 103 -10.87 -6.72 17.14
CA PHE A 103 -11.89 -7.46 17.87
C PHE A 103 -13.32 -6.89 17.79
N ASP A 104 -13.54 -5.84 16.98
CA ASP A 104 -14.88 -5.27 16.73
C ASP A 104 -15.83 -6.28 16.05
N VAL A 105 -15.25 -7.20 15.26
CA VAL A 105 -15.99 -8.30 14.62
C VAL A 105 -15.60 -9.61 15.29
N LYS A 106 -16.52 -10.18 16.07
CA LYS A 106 -16.34 -11.46 16.75
C LYS A 106 -16.18 -12.58 15.73
N ASN A 107 -15.13 -13.38 15.87
CA ASN A 107 -14.81 -14.49 14.99
C ASN A 107 -14.06 -15.60 15.76
N GLU A 108 -13.74 -16.72 15.11
CA GLU A 108 -13.08 -17.86 15.77
C GLU A 108 -11.57 -17.92 15.49
N SER A 109 -10.95 -16.82 15.04
CA SER A 109 -9.51 -16.82 14.70
C SER A 109 -8.61 -16.91 15.94
N TRP A 110 -9.09 -16.42 17.08
CA TRP A 110 -8.38 -16.49 18.35
C TRP A 110 -8.97 -17.58 19.22
N THR A 111 -8.13 -18.34 19.92
CA THR A 111 -8.55 -19.35 20.89
C THR A 111 -7.99 -18.98 22.27
N PRO A 112 -8.84 -18.90 23.32
CA PRO A 112 -10.31 -19.00 23.26
C PRO A 112 -10.95 -17.78 22.58
N SER A 113 -12.13 -17.94 21.95
CA SER A 113 -12.84 -16.88 21.23
C SER A 113 -13.84 -16.14 22.13
N GLU A 114 -13.38 -15.68 23.29
CA GLU A 114 -14.23 -14.94 24.25
C GLU A 114 -13.99 -13.44 24.14
N TYR A 115 -15.07 -12.66 24.22
CA TYR A 115 -15.02 -11.21 24.02
C TYR A 115 -15.77 -10.45 25.11
N SER A 116 -15.24 -9.31 25.57
CA SER A 116 -15.89 -8.41 26.52
C SER A 116 -16.02 -6.99 25.97
N THR A 117 -16.91 -6.21 26.56
CA THR A 117 -17.02 -4.76 26.40
C THR A 117 -16.88 -4.09 27.76
N CYS A 118 -16.58 -2.78 27.79
CA CYS A 118 -16.41 -2.03 29.02
C CYS A 118 -17.42 -0.89 29.11
N GLY A 119 -18.45 -1.05 29.96
CA GLY A 119 -19.52 -0.06 30.12
C GLY A 119 -20.20 0.27 28.78
N ASN A 120 -20.28 1.57 28.46
CA ASN A 120 -20.83 2.07 27.20
C ASN A 120 -19.78 2.26 26.09
N SER A 121 -18.57 1.70 26.25
CA SER A 121 -17.54 1.77 25.21
C SER A 121 -18.01 1.01 23.96
N PRO A 122 -17.82 1.58 22.75
CA PRO A 122 -18.06 0.85 21.51
C PRO A 122 -17.00 -0.24 21.26
N ASP A 123 -15.86 -0.19 21.97
CA ASP A 123 -14.74 -1.10 21.77
C ASP A 123 -15.06 -2.51 22.29
N THR A 124 -14.64 -3.51 21.53
CA THR A 124 -14.67 -4.92 21.93
C THR A 124 -13.25 -5.41 22.22
N PHE A 125 -13.10 -6.21 23.28
CA PHE A 125 -11.81 -6.72 23.74
C PHE A 125 -11.82 -8.25 23.72
N LEU A 126 -10.72 -8.86 23.32
CA LEU A 126 -10.52 -10.29 23.48
C LEU A 126 -10.27 -10.61 24.97
N GLY A 127 -11.02 -11.55 25.52
CA GLY A 127 -10.98 -11.92 26.92
C GLY A 127 -11.86 -11.03 27.79
N GLY A 128 -11.34 -10.62 28.94
CA GLY A 128 -12.01 -9.80 29.94
C GLY A 128 -12.27 -10.51 31.26
N PRO A 129 -12.89 -9.80 32.23
CA PRO A 129 -13.24 -10.36 33.53
C PRO A 129 -14.03 -11.67 33.41
N CYS A 130 -13.65 -12.68 34.19
CA CYS A 130 -14.28 -14.01 34.20
C CYS A 130 -14.23 -14.80 32.87
N LYS A 131 -13.44 -14.36 31.88
CA LYS A 131 -13.30 -15.07 30.59
C LYS A 131 -11.94 -15.76 30.45
N PHE A 132 -10.85 -15.03 30.65
CA PHE A 132 -9.51 -15.53 30.34
C PHE A 132 -8.66 -15.96 31.53
N ALA A 133 -9.00 -15.66 32.78
CA ALA A 133 -8.27 -16.13 33.98
C ALA A 133 -6.74 -16.28 33.74
N ALA A 134 -6.16 -17.47 33.99
CA ALA A 134 -4.76 -17.81 33.68
C ALA A 134 -4.58 -18.48 32.30
N THR A 135 -5.57 -18.40 31.43
CA THR A 135 -5.59 -19.02 30.10
C THR A 135 -4.89 -18.13 29.09
N GLU A 136 -4.01 -18.73 28.29
CA GLU A 136 -3.36 -18.06 27.17
C GLU A 136 -4.32 -17.94 25.97
N ALA A 137 -4.30 -16.77 25.33
CA ALA A 137 -4.99 -16.57 24.05
C ALA A 137 -3.99 -16.62 22.91
N TYR A 138 -4.28 -17.42 21.88
CA TYR A 138 -3.41 -17.60 20.73
C TYR A 138 -4.17 -17.55 19.41
N ASN A 139 -3.47 -17.15 18.36
CA ASN A 139 -3.94 -17.15 16.98
C ASN A 139 -2.79 -17.59 16.07
N LYS A 140 -3.12 -18.32 15.00
CA LYS A 140 -2.18 -18.73 13.97
C LYS A 140 -2.37 -17.90 12.70
N ILE A 141 -1.50 -16.91 12.53
CA ILE A 141 -1.43 -16.12 11.29
C ILE A 141 -0.72 -16.97 10.21
N LYS A 142 -1.42 -17.27 9.12
CA LYS A 142 -0.92 -18.09 8.00
C LYS A 142 -0.52 -17.22 6.80
N ASN A 143 0.24 -17.80 5.88
CA ASN A 143 0.61 -17.19 4.58
C ASN A 143 1.42 -15.90 4.66
N LEU A 144 2.16 -15.69 5.76
CA LEU A 144 3.11 -14.58 5.88
C LEU A 144 4.10 -14.63 4.70
N PRO A 145 4.31 -13.52 3.97
CA PRO A 145 5.32 -13.46 2.92
C PRO A 145 6.70 -13.68 3.51
N LYS A 146 7.67 -14.06 2.67
CA LYS A 146 9.07 -14.20 3.10
C LYS A 146 9.55 -12.86 3.69
N HIS A 147 10.02 -12.90 4.93
CA HIS A 147 10.47 -11.72 5.69
C HIS A 147 11.72 -12.06 6.50
N LYS A 148 12.45 -11.02 6.93
CA LYS A 148 13.60 -11.15 7.84
C LYS A 148 13.25 -10.77 9.28
N GLU A 149 12.28 -9.90 9.45
CA GLU A 149 11.88 -9.35 10.75
C GLU A 149 10.35 -9.21 10.82
N LEU A 150 9.81 -9.30 12.03
CA LEU A 150 8.41 -9.04 12.33
C LEU A 150 8.31 -7.96 13.40
N LYS A 151 7.38 -7.03 13.18
CA LYS A 151 7.04 -6.01 14.16
C LYS A 151 5.65 -6.29 14.70
N ILE A 152 5.59 -6.69 15.97
CA ILE A 152 4.34 -6.96 16.68
C ILE A 152 4.01 -5.76 17.55
N LYS A 153 2.79 -5.25 17.41
CA LYS A 153 2.24 -4.19 18.28
C LYS A 153 0.95 -4.70 18.90
N LEU A 154 0.84 -4.54 20.21
CA LEU A 154 -0.31 -4.97 20.99
C LEU A 154 -0.78 -3.80 21.86
N ARG A 155 -2.08 -3.74 22.11
CA ARG A 155 -2.68 -2.88 23.12
C ARG A 155 -3.35 -3.79 24.15
N ILE A 156 -2.94 -3.66 25.40
CA ILE A 156 -3.45 -4.47 26.51
C ILE A 156 -4.22 -3.54 27.43
N HIS A 157 -5.44 -3.92 27.78
CA HIS A 157 -6.31 -3.18 28.69
C HIS A 157 -6.44 -3.95 30.00
N PHE A 158 -6.20 -3.26 31.10
CA PHE A 158 -6.33 -3.80 32.45
C PHE A 158 -7.72 -3.44 32.98
N PHE A 159 -8.55 -4.45 33.25
CA PHE A 159 -9.93 -4.26 33.75
C PHE A 159 -10.06 -4.32 35.27
N ASP A 160 -8.94 -4.52 35.97
CA ASP A 160 -8.82 -4.45 37.42
C ASP A 160 -7.37 -4.05 37.79
N LEU A 161 -7.07 -3.99 39.07
CA LEU A 161 -5.72 -3.91 39.60
C LEU A 161 -4.97 -5.21 39.29
N TRP A 162 -3.82 -5.08 38.64
CA TRP A 162 -2.92 -6.18 38.28
C TRP A 162 -1.69 -6.13 39.19
N GLU A 163 -1.91 -6.17 40.50
CA GLU A 163 -0.83 -6.20 41.48
C GLU A 163 -0.20 -7.60 41.49
N ASP A 164 1.12 -7.66 41.28
CA ASP A 164 1.92 -8.88 41.16
C ASP A 164 1.62 -9.79 39.96
N ASP A 165 0.72 -9.37 39.07
CA ASP A 165 0.46 -10.08 37.82
C ASP A 165 1.55 -9.83 36.77
N SER A 166 1.67 -10.80 35.86
CA SER A 166 2.63 -10.73 34.76
C SER A 166 1.99 -11.10 33.43
N LEU A 167 2.44 -10.41 32.39
CA LEU A 167 2.08 -10.65 31.01
C LEU A 167 3.28 -11.19 30.27
N PHE A 168 3.03 -12.08 29.32
CA PHE A 168 4.03 -12.54 28.39
C PHE A 168 3.44 -12.66 26.99
N LEU A 169 4.32 -12.57 26.00
CA LEU A 169 3.99 -12.78 24.60
C LEU A 169 4.89 -13.88 24.07
N GLN A 170 4.27 -14.88 23.44
CA GLN A 170 4.96 -15.94 22.72
C GLN A 170 4.74 -15.83 21.22
N VAL A 171 5.79 -16.16 20.46
CA VAL A 171 5.73 -16.36 19.02
C VAL A 171 6.39 -17.70 18.74
N ASP A 172 5.70 -18.57 18.00
CA ASP A 172 6.15 -19.94 17.70
C ASP A 172 6.65 -20.69 18.94
N ASN A 173 5.85 -20.64 20.01
CA ASN A 173 6.11 -21.27 21.31
C ASN A 173 7.36 -20.76 22.04
N LYS A 174 7.88 -19.59 21.66
CA LYS A 174 9.00 -18.93 22.35
C LYS A 174 8.55 -17.61 22.95
N THR A 175 8.78 -17.44 24.25
CA THR A 175 8.58 -16.15 24.92
C THR A 175 9.54 -15.10 24.35
N ILE A 176 8.98 -14.06 23.74
CA ILE A 176 9.73 -12.94 23.14
C ILE A 176 9.63 -11.65 23.97
N TRP A 177 8.65 -11.57 24.87
CA TRP A 177 8.44 -10.42 25.72
C TRP A 177 7.74 -10.84 27.00
N THR A 178 8.10 -10.20 28.10
CA THR A 178 7.47 -10.34 29.42
C THR A 178 7.38 -8.97 30.07
N ARG A 179 6.31 -8.71 30.81
CA ARG A 179 6.15 -7.53 31.64
C ARG A 179 5.53 -7.93 32.96
N LYS A 180 6.13 -7.44 34.05
CA LYS A 180 5.52 -7.48 35.37
C LYS A 180 4.98 -6.09 35.65
N GLU A 181 3.72 -5.99 36.04
CA GLU A 181 3.17 -4.72 36.51
C GLU A 181 3.61 -4.51 37.97
N LYS A 182 3.95 -3.28 38.31
CA LYS A 182 4.46 -2.88 39.63
C LYS A 182 3.47 -1.98 40.33
#